data_AF-A0A7W0V9H3-F1
#
_entry.id   AF-A0A7W0V9H3-F1
#
_cell.length_a   1.000
_cell.length_b   1.000
_cell.length_c   1.000
_cell.angle_alpha   90.00
_cell.angle_beta   90.00
_cell.angle_gamma   90.00
#
_symmetry.space_group_name_H-M   'P 1'
#
loop_
_entity.id
_entity.type
_entity.pdbx_description
1 polymer ?
#
loop_
_entity_poly.entity_id
_entity_poly.type
_entity_poly.pdbx_seq_one_letter_code
_entity_poly.pdbx_strand_id
1 'polypeptide(L)'
;MFGTFTAHNLTPHATGIGAMTDGQLARTIRHGVDRRGKLSPMMRIAVGPMSDEDLTAIVSWLRVQAPVEGERPNYELGLIGKFVALDFTPRMEAPPAHVPEGEISVARGKYLAEGPAACVGCHTPADPIDGFARSGPMFSGEAEAEADPTNSTQEIIAPNLTPDPDTGHITSWSEDAFVARFRGGRVVTGSKMPWEGFARLTENDVRSVYRYLRTVPPVKRAIGPTVRKR
;
A
#
# COMPACT_ATOMS: atom_id res chain seq x y z
N MET A 1 -12.08 0.22 19.06
CA MET A 1 -10.95 0.08 20.00
C MET A 1 -9.74 0.93 19.56
N PHE A 2 -9.38 0.89 18.28
CA PHE A 2 -8.28 1.67 17.71
C PHE A 2 -8.64 3.13 17.38
N GLY A 3 -9.87 3.41 16.97
CA GLY A 3 -10.30 4.77 16.66
C GLY A 3 -11.19 4.89 15.43
N THR A 4 -11.50 6.13 15.04
CA THR A 4 -12.11 6.47 13.75
C THR A 4 -11.06 7.13 12.87
N PHE A 5 -10.92 6.67 11.62
CA PHE A 5 -10.00 7.24 10.65
C PHE A 5 -10.77 7.93 9.54
N THR A 6 -10.39 9.17 9.22
CA THR A 6 -11.02 9.95 8.16
C THR A 6 -9.94 10.44 7.21
N ALA A 7 -10.16 10.28 5.89
CA ALA A 7 -9.25 10.82 4.89
C ALA A 7 -9.28 12.36 4.90
N HIS A 8 -8.11 12.99 4.88
CA HIS A 8 -7.99 14.45 4.87
C HIS A 8 -8.27 15.03 3.49
N ASN A 9 -8.63 16.33 3.46
CA ASN A 9 -8.70 17.11 2.24
C ASN A 9 -7.28 17.36 1.70
N LEU A 10 -6.99 16.85 0.50
CA LEU A 10 -5.67 16.94 -0.13
C LEU A 10 -5.55 18.09 -1.15
N THR A 11 -6.59 18.91 -1.33
CA THR A 11 -6.56 20.05 -2.25
C THR A 11 -5.80 21.23 -1.65
N PRO A 12 -5.28 22.18 -2.45
CA PRO A 12 -4.53 23.34 -1.96
C PRO A 12 -5.40 24.40 -1.25
N HIS A 13 -6.58 24.03 -0.77
CA HIS A 13 -7.42 24.88 0.07
C HIS A 13 -6.88 25.01 1.51
N ALA A 14 -7.27 26.07 2.24
CA ALA A 14 -6.86 26.30 3.63
C ALA A 14 -7.32 25.19 4.59
N THR A 15 -8.48 24.58 4.32
CA THR A 15 -8.99 23.39 5.04
C THR A 15 -8.33 22.08 4.59
N GLY A 16 -7.46 22.13 3.58
CA GLY A 16 -6.66 21.02 3.06
C GLY A 16 -5.16 21.24 3.27
N ILE A 17 -4.36 21.04 2.21
CA ILE A 17 -2.89 21.16 2.26
C ILE A 17 -2.38 22.59 2.01
N GLY A 18 -3.27 23.56 1.77
CA GLY A 18 -2.89 24.93 1.38
C GLY A 18 -1.98 25.65 2.39
N ALA A 19 -2.13 25.35 3.68
CA ALA A 19 -1.29 25.93 4.74
C ALA A 19 -0.02 25.12 5.05
N MET A 20 0.19 23.97 4.41
CA MET A 20 1.40 23.16 4.61
C MET A 20 2.50 23.63 3.66
N THR A 21 3.76 23.62 4.09
CA THR A 21 4.90 23.72 3.17
C THR A 21 5.09 22.40 2.42
N ASP A 22 5.77 22.44 1.27
CA ASP A 22 6.07 21.21 0.51
C ASP A 22 6.90 20.23 1.34
N GLY A 23 7.84 20.72 2.16
CA GLY A 23 8.58 19.89 3.10
C GLY A 23 7.70 19.25 4.19
N GLN A 24 6.65 19.94 4.67
CA GLN A 24 5.69 19.34 5.61
C GLN A 24 4.84 18.26 4.92
N LEU A 25 4.39 18.51 3.70
CA LEU A 25 3.62 17.54 2.93
C LEU A 25 4.46 16.31 2.57
N ALA A 26 5.66 16.52 2.06
CA ALA A 26 6.64 15.47 1.77
C ALA A 26 6.93 14.59 3.00
N ARG A 27 7.14 15.21 4.17
CA ARG A 27 7.34 14.51 5.44
C ARG A 27 6.13 13.69 5.85
N THR A 28 4.92 14.21 5.63
CA THR A 28 3.67 13.52 5.96
C THR A 28 3.51 12.28 5.10
N ILE A 29 3.73 12.41 3.79
CA ILE A 29 3.62 11.33 2.83
C ILE A 29 4.68 10.26 3.11
N ARG A 30 5.96 10.64 3.21
CA ARG A 30 7.07 9.68 3.31
C ARG A 30 7.22 9.05 4.69
N HIS A 31 6.99 9.81 5.75
CA HIS A 31 7.29 9.36 7.12
C HIS A 31 6.04 9.18 7.98
N GLY A 32 4.86 9.55 7.49
CA GLY A 32 3.65 9.55 8.30
C GLY A 32 3.75 10.54 9.46
N VAL A 33 4.35 11.72 9.25
CA VAL A 33 4.49 12.75 10.30
C VAL A 33 3.82 14.03 9.85
N ASP A 34 2.79 14.45 10.58
CA ASP A 34 1.96 15.61 10.25
C ASP A 34 2.72 16.95 10.40
N ARG A 35 2.07 18.05 10.02
CA ARG A 35 2.64 19.41 10.11
C ARG A 35 3.01 19.87 11.53
N ARG A 36 2.48 19.21 12.57
CA ARG A 36 2.76 19.47 13.99
C ARG A 36 3.82 18.52 14.56
N GLY A 37 4.40 17.64 13.73
CA GLY A 37 5.37 16.63 14.16
C GLY A 37 4.73 15.41 14.82
N LYS A 38 3.40 15.23 14.73
CA LYS A 38 2.69 14.07 15.29
C LYS A 38 2.55 12.96 14.26
N LEU A 39 2.38 11.74 14.74
CA LEU A 39 2.19 10.56 13.91
C LEU A 39 0.86 10.60 13.13
N SER A 40 0.94 10.43 11.82
CA SER A 40 -0.14 10.14 10.88
C SER A 40 0.04 8.72 10.34
N PRO A 41 -0.37 7.69 11.11
CA PRO A 41 0.04 6.31 10.88
C PRO A 41 -0.50 5.73 9.56
N MET A 42 -1.67 6.17 9.14
CA MET A 42 -2.31 5.70 7.91
C MET A 42 -1.56 6.10 6.65
N MET A 43 -0.87 7.25 6.66
CA MET A 43 -0.29 7.74 5.42
C MET A 43 0.89 6.88 4.97
N ARG A 44 1.81 6.56 5.88
CA ARG A 44 2.98 5.74 5.58
C ARG A 44 2.62 4.35 5.04
N ILE A 45 1.60 3.72 5.62
CA ILE A 45 1.15 2.38 5.24
C ILE A 45 0.58 2.39 3.81
N ALA A 46 -0.07 3.49 3.42
CA ALA A 46 -0.75 3.59 2.13
C ALA A 46 0.16 3.91 0.94
N VAL A 47 1.30 4.58 1.15
CA VAL A 47 2.18 5.02 0.03
C VAL A 47 3.57 4.37 -0.01
N GLY A 48 4.01 3.76 1.11
CA GLY A 48 5.33 3.12 1.20
C GLY A 48 6.52 4.08 0.91
N PRO A 49 7.75 3.56 0.77
CA PRO A 49 8.90 4.34 0.34
C PRO A 49 8.76 4.82 -1.11
N MET A 50 8.85 6.14 -1.34
CA MET A 50 8.84 6.77 -2.67
C MET A 50 10.07 7.64 -2.93
N SER A 51 10.61 7.56 -4.16
CA SER A 51 11.76 8.35 -4.60
C SER A 51 11.57 9.86 -4.43
N ASP A 52 12.65 10.64 -4.45
CA ASP A 52 12.54 12.11 -4.34
C ASP A 52 11.82 12.71 -5.56
N GLU A 53 12.07 12.13 -6.73
CA GLU A 53 11.41 12.51 -7.98
C GLU A 53 9.90 12.26 -7.92
N ASP A 54 9.47 11.06 -7.54
CA ASP A 54 8.04 10.72 -7.46
C ASP A 54 7.33 11.51 -6.34
N LEU A 55 8.00 11.71 -5.20
CA LEU A 55 7.45 12.53 -4.13
C LEU A 55 7.26 13.99 -4.57
N THR A 56 8.23 14.54 -5.30
CA THR A 56 8.14 15.88 -5.87
C THR A 56 7.03 15.97 -6.90
N ALA A 57 6.88 14.96 -7.76
CA ALA A 57 5.82 14.89 -8.75
C ALA A 57 4.43 14.85 -8.10
N ILE A 58 4.25 14.02 -7.06
CA ILE A 58 3.00 13.93 -6.30
C ILE A 58 2.68 15.26 -5.62
N VAL A 59 3.65 15.86 -4.91
CA VAL A 59 3.47 17.16 -4.26
C VAL A 59 3.09 18.22 -5.29
N SER A 60 3.78 18.28 -6.42
CA SER A 60 3.50 19.23 -7.50
C SER A 60 2.10 19.02 -8.09
N TRP A 61 1.70 17.77 -8.32
CA TRP A 61 0.37 17.45 -8.81
C TRP A 61 -0.71 17.85 -7.81
N LEU A 62 -0.54 17.58 -6.52
CA LEU A 62 -1.48 18.00 -5.47
C LEU A 62 -1.63 19.52 -5.40
N ARG A 63 -0.55 20.28 -5.63
CA ARG A 63 -0.56 21.75 -5.61
C ARG A 63 -1.35 22.38 -6.75
N VAL A 64 -1.48 21.71 -7.89
CA VAL A 64 -2.21 22.25 -9.04
C VAL A 64 -3.67 21.81 -9.10
N GLN A 65 -4.15 21.03 -8.12
CA GLN A 65 -5.56 20.65 -8.04
C GLN A 65 -6.44 21.86 -7.74
N ALA A 66 -7.69 21.84 -8.22
CA ALA A 66 -8.66 22.86 -7.85
C ALA A 66 -8.85 22.86 -6.31
N PRO A 67 -8.74 24.02 -5.63
CA PRO A 67 -8.95 24.10 -4.20
C PRO A 67 -10.43 23.84 -3.89
N VAL A 68 -10.69 22.91 -2.97
CA VAL A 68 -12.04 22.58 -2.51
C VAL A 68 -12.12 22.79 -1.01
N GLU A 69 -13.09 23.59 -0.58
CA GLU A 69 -13.41 23.72 0.84
C GLU A 69 -14.03 22.42 1.36
N GLY A 70 -13.59 22.00 2.53
CA GLY A 70 -14.12 20.81 3.17
C GLY A 70 -13.27 20.45 4.37
N GLU A 71 -13.81 20.74 5.55
CA GLU A 71 -13.27 20.22 6.80
C GLU A 71 -13.76 18.80 7.02
N ARG A 72 -12.86 17.93 7.45
CA ARG A 72 -13.21 16.61 7.97
C ARG A 72 -12.68 16.48 9.38
N PRO A 73 -13.42 15.83 10.28
CA PRO A 73 -12.92 15.56 11.61
C PRO A 73 -11.58 14.83 11.49
N ASN A 74 -10.60 15.23 12.30
CA ASN A 74 -9.35 14.50 12.40
C ASN A 74 -9.63 13.06 12.83
N TYR A 75 -8.72 12.14 12.52
CA TYR A 75 -8.79 10.81 13.09
C TYR A 75 -8.79 10.90 14.63
N GLU A 76 -9.60 10.07 15.27
CA GLU A 76 -9.65 9.97 16.73
C GLU A 76 -9.08 8.63 17.13
N LEU A 77 -7.89 8.63 17.76
CA LEU A 77 -7.33 7.40 18.33
C LEU A 77 -8.09 7.04 19.61
N GLY A 78 -8.59 5.80 19.65
CA GLY A 78 -9.08 5.17 20.87
C GLY A 78 -7.94 4.87 21.85
N LEU A 79 -8.26 4.38 23.04
CA LEU A 79 -7.28 4.10 24.10
C LEU A 79 -6.10 3.23 23.60
N ILE A 80 -6.37 2.14 22.89
CA ILE A 80 -5.32 1.28 22.33
C ILE A 80 -4.59 1.97 21.18
N GLY A 81 -5.28 2.73 20.33
CA GLY A 81 -4.63 3.51 19.27
C GLY A 81 -3.62 4.53 19.83
N LYS A 82 -3.90 5.13 20.99
CA LYS A 82 -2.97 6.04 21.69
C LYS A 82 -1.75 5.31 22.23
N PHE A 83 -1.92 4.11 22.78
CA PHE A 83 -0.79 3.28 23.26
C PHE A 83 0.10 2.80 22.11
N VAL A 84 -0.49 2.31 21.02
CA VAL A 84 0.27 1.92 19.81
C VAL A 84 1.03 3.10 19.22
N ALA A 85 0.42 4.30 19.17
CA ALA A 85 1.07 5.49 18.64
C ALA A 85 2.28 5.97 19.47
N LEU A 86 2.39 5.57 20.76
CA LEU A 86 3.54 5.91 21.61
C LEU A 86 4.79 5.07 21.31
N ASP A 87 4.62 3.85 20.79
CA ASP A 87 5.71 2.92 20.46
C ASP A 87 6.09 2.95 18.96
N PHE A 88 5.38 3.77 18.17
CA PHE A 88 5.66 3.90 16.75
C PHE A 88 6.87 4.80 16.50
N THR A 89 8.04 4.19 16.33
CA THR A 89 9.21 4.88 15.81
C THR A 89 9.08 5.01 14.28
N PRO A 90 9.04 6.23 13.72
CA PRO A 90 9.04 6.37 12.27
C PRO A 90 10.37 5.80 11.75
N ARG A 91 10.31 4.72 10.97
CA ARG A 91 11.49 4.23 10.25
C ARG A 91 11.91 5.30 9.23
N MET A 92 13.01 5.99 9.53
CA MET A 92 13.53 7.18 8.84
C MET A 92 14.33 6.85 7.58
N GLU A 93 14.46 5.56 7.23
CA GLU A 93 15.26 5.15 6.09
C GLU A 93 14.63 5.69 4.80
N ALA A 94 15.37 6.59 4.15
CA ALA A 94 14.91 7.27 2.97
C ALA A 94 15.00 6.33 1.76
N PRO A 95 13.95 6.24 0.94
CA PRO A 95 14.04 5.65 -0.41
C PRO A 95 15.15 6.29 -1.25
N PRO A 96 15.60 5.60 -2.31
CA PRO A 96 16.58 6.17 -3.23
C PRO A 96 16.07 7.47 -3.85
N ALA A 97 16.98 8.42 -4.12
CA ALA A 97 16.62 9.70 -4.73
C ALA A 97 15.95 9.52 -6.11
N HIS A 98 16.39 8.52 -6.88
CA HIS A 98 15.89 8.20 -8.21
C HIS A 98 15.77 6.68 -8.37
N VAL A 99 14.77 6.25 -9.14
CA VAL A 99 14.58 4.86 -9.57
C VAL A 99 14.39 4.89 -11.09
N PRO A 100 15.32 4.32 -11.88
CA PRO A 100 15.21 4.32 -13.33
C PRO A 100 13.85 3.80 -13.80
N GLU A 101 13.18 4.59 -14.62
CA GLU A 101 11.92 4.21 -15.26
C GLU A 101 12.18 3.48 -16.57
N GLY A 102 11.22 2.65 -17.00
CA GLY A 102 11.23 2.02 -18.32
C GLY A 102 12.17 0.83 -18.46
N GLU A 103 13.07 0.55 -17.52
CA GLU A 103 13.87 -0.68 -17.51
C GLU A 103 13.20 -1.80 -16.71
N ILE A 104 13.28 -3.03 -17.24
CA ILE A 104 12.83 -4.21 -16.50
C ILE A 104 13.91 -4.62 -15.51
N SER A 105 13.70 -4.35 -14.22
CA SER A 105 14.68 -4.67 -13.17
C SER A 105 14.04 -5.11 -11.85
N VAL A 106 14.77 -5.93 -11.09
CA VAL A 106 14.38 -6.32 -9.72
C VAL A 106 14.29 -5.09 -8.81
N ALA A 107 15.17 -4.11 -9.00
CA ALA A 107 15.17 -2.87 -8.22
C ALA A 107 13.90 -2.04 -8.45
N ARG A 108 13.47 -1.86 -9.72
CA ARG A 108 12.20 -1.20 -10.06
C ARG A 108 10.99 -1.97 -9.51
N GLY A 109 11.01 -3.29 -9.61
CA GLY A 109 9.95 -4.15 -9.07
C GLY A 109 9.81 -4.04 -7.56
N LYS A 110 10.94 -4.04 -6.84
CA LYS A 110 10.98 -3.82 -5.39
C LYS A 110 10.41 -2.45 -5.03
N TYR A 111 10.87 -1.42 -5.73
CA TYR A 111 10.40 -0.05 -5.53
C TYR A 111 8.88 0.03 -5.62
N LEU A 112 8.30 -0.46 -6.72
CA LEU A 112 6.85 -0.43 -6.92
C LEU A 112 6.10 -1.25 -5.88
N ALA A 113 6.49 -2.51 -5.67
CA ALA A 113 5.74 -3.45 -4.83
C ALA A 113 5.76 -3.09 -3.34
N GLU A 114 6.87 -2.55 -2.83
CA GLU A 114 7.00 -2.12 -1.44
C GLU A 114 6.58 -0.66 -1.22
N GLY A 115 6.68 0.17 -2.27
CA GLY A 115 6.44 1.60 -2.27
C GLY A 115 5.08 1.99 -2.86
N PRO A 116 5.06 2.74 -3.98
CA PRO A 116 3.87 3.43 -4.47
C PRO A 116 2.73 2.52 -4.93
N ALA A 117 2.98 1.26 -5.30
CA ALA A 117 1.91 0.31 -5.59
C ALA A 117 1.39 -0.42 -4.34
N ALA A 118 2.06 -0.26 -3.20
CA ALA A 118 1.67 -0.71 -1.86
C ALA A 118 1.21 -2.18 -1.78
N CYS A 119 1.78 -3.08 -2.61
CA CYS A 119 1.39 -4.48 -2.65
C CYS A 119 1.62 -5.17 -1.30
N VAL A 120 2.69 -4.78 -0.60
CA VAL A 120 2.99 -5.23 0.78
C VAL A 120 1.85 -4.95 1.76
N GLY A 121 1.01 -3.94 1.49
CA GLY A 121 -0.08 -3.51 2.35
C GLY A 121 -1.19 -4.55 2.50
N CYS A 122 -1.49 -5.34 1.48
CA CYS A 122 -2.51 -6.39 1.55
C CYS A 122 -1.89 -7.79 1.60
N HIS A 123 -0.75 -7.97 0.93
CA HIS A 123 -0.11 -9.29 0.77
C HIS A 123 0.89 -9.64 1.88
N THR A 124 0.93 -8.92 2.99
CA THR A 124 1.80 -9.25 4.14
C THR A 124 0.96 -9.33 5.41
N PRO A 125 1.22 -10.29 6.32
CA PRO A 125 0.46 -10.39 7.56
C PRO A 125 0.48 -9.10 8.38
N ALA A 126 -0.67 -8.74 8.93
CA ALA A 126 -0.76 -7.71 9.95
C ALA A 126 -0.09 -8.16 11.25
N ASP A 127 0.40 -7.18 12.00
CA ASP A 127 0.86 -7.40 13.36
C ASP A 127 -0.32 -7.78 14.26
N PRO A 128 -0.22 -8.86 15.06
CA PRO A 128 -1.30 -9.28 15.96
C PRO A 128 -1.63 -8.26 17.05
N ILE A 129 -0.71 -7.35 17.40
CA ILE A 129 -0.84 -6.40 18.51
C ILE A 129 -1.55 -5.13 18.07
N ASP A 130 -1.13 -4.55 16.94
CA ASP A 130 -1.70 -3.29 16.46
C ASP A 130 -2.66 -3.45 15.26
N GLY A 131 -2.65 -4.59 14.56
CA GLY A 131 -3.51 -4.88 13.41
C GLY A 131 -3.23 -4.04 12.15
N PHE A 132 -2.33 -3.07 12.22
CA PHE A 132 -2.06 -2.12 11.14
C PHE A 132 -0.65 -2.26 10.58
N ALA A 133 0.35 -2.46 11.44
CA ALA A 133 1.72 -2.70 11.02
C ALA A 133 1.81 -4.02 10.25
N ARG A 134 2.74 -4.09 9.30
CA ARG A 134 3.07 -5.30 8.56
C ARG A 134 4.35 -5.88 9.17
N SER A 135 4.23 -6.96 9.92
CA SER A 135 5.35 -7.56 10.68
C SER A 135 5.60 -9.03 10.38
N GLY A 136 4.69 -9.70 9.65
CA GLY A 136 4.91 -11.06 9.17
C GLY A 136 5.83 -11.15 7.95
N PRO A 137 6.14 -12.37 7.47
CA PRO A 137 6.96 -12.55 6.27
C PRO A 137 6.36 -11.80 5.07
N MET A 138 7.15 -10.93 4.44
CA MET A 138 6.67 -10.07 3.34
C MET A 138 6.09 -10.90 2.20
N PHE A 139 4.98 -10.42 1.63
CA PHE A 139 4.30 -11.04 0.50
C PHE A 139 3.72 -12.44 0.78
N SER A 140 3.74 -12.92 2.03
CA SER A 140 3.21 -14.26 2.40
C SER A 140 1.68 -14.32 2.54
N GLY A 141 0.97 -13.29 2.10
CA GLY A 141 -0.49 -13.21 2.07
C GLY A 141 -1.12 -12.54 3.30
N GLU A 142 -2.44 -12.55 3.29
CA GLU A 142 -3.42 -11.98 4.23
C GLU A 142 -2.89 -11.09 5.36
N ALA A 143 -2.98 -9.78 5.12
CA ALA A 143 -3.01 -8.73 6.14
C ALA A 143 -4.27 -8.80 7.03
N GLU A 144 -5.45 -8.87 6.42
CA GLU A 144 -6.76 -8.91 7.06
C GLU A 144 -7.77 -9.50 6.06
N ALA A 145 -8.75 -10.27 6.55
CA ALA A 145 -9.85 -10.77 5.75
C ALA A 145 -10.84 -9.64 5.44
N GLU A 146 -11.08 -9.36 4.16
CA GLU A 146 -12.03 -8.34 3.75
C GLU A 146 -13.43 -8.95 3.65
N ALA A 147 -14.42 -8.36 4.32
CA ALA A 147 -15.80 -8.77 4.12
C ALA A 147 -16.19 -8.59 2.64
N ASP A 148 -16.80 -9.61 2.02
CA ASP A 148 -17.33 -9.47 0.67
C ASP A 148 -18.60 -8.60 0.70
N PRO A 149 -18.59 -7.41 0.08
CA PRO A 149 -19.75 -6.51 0.08
C PRO A 149 -20.95 -7.09 -0.68
N THR A 150 -20.75 -8.15 -1.48
CA THR A 150 -21.80 -8.81 -2.26
C THR A 150 -22.32 -10.09 -1.60
N ASN A 151 -21.60 -10.63 -0.61
CA ASN A 151 -22.01 -11.83 0.11
C ASN A 151 -21.46 -11.84 1.56
N SER A 152 -22.33 -11.57 2.54
CA SER A 152 -21.94 -11.50 3.96
C SER A 152 -21.44 -12.82 4.57
N THR A 153 -21.61 -13.95 3.87
CA THR A 153 -21.09 -15.26 4.29
C THR A 153 -19.69 -15.56 3.76
N GLN A 154 -19.10 -14.63 3.00
CA GLN A 154 -17.80 -14.76 2.37
C GLN A 154 -16.85 -13.65 2.81
N GLU A 155 -15.56 -13.98 2.74
CA GLU A 155 -14.46 -13.05 2.91
C GLU A 155 -13.45 -13.19 1.77
N ILE A 156 -12.78 -12.08 1.47
CA ILE A 156 -11.82 -11.93 0.38
C ILE A 156 -10.43 -11.72 0.97
N ILE A 157 -9.46 -12.45 0.43
CA ILE A 157 -8.17 -12.62 1.06
C ILE A 157 -7.04 -12.51 0.05
N ALA A 158 -6.04 -11.70 0.41
CA ALA A 158 -4.82 -11.57 -0.35
C ALA A 158 -4.00 -12.89 -0.32
N PRO A 159 -3.71 -13.50 -1.49
CA PRO A 159 -2.93 -14.73 -1.56
C PRO A 159 -1.45 -14.49 -1.19
N ASN A 160 -0.77 -15.60 -0.87
CA ASN A 160 0.68 -15.67 -0.76
C ASN A 160 1.33 -15.47 -2.14
N LEU A 161 2.12 -14.43 -2.32
CA LEU A 161 2.85 -14.09 -3.55
C LEU A 161 4.33 -14.45 -3.50
N THR A 162 4.82 -15.06 -2.42
CA THR A 162 6.20 -15.56 -2.38
C THR A 162 6.39 -16.72 -3.36
N PRO A 163 7.61 -17.01 -3.84
CA PRO A 163 7.86 -18.07 -4.82
C PRO A 163 7.89 -19.47 -4.18
N ASP A 164 7.14 -19.69 -3.10
CA ASP A 164 6.96 -21.01 -2.50
C ASP A 164 6.22 -21.95 -3.49
N PRO A 165 6.76 -23.14 -3.78
CA PRO A 165 6.21 -24.02 -4.82
C PRO A 165 4.85 -24.62 -4.46
N ASP A 166 4.51 -24.73 -3.17
CA ASP A 166 3.29 -25.40 -2.72
C ASP A 166 2.14 -24.42 -2.47
N THR A 167 2.45 -23.23 -1.99
CA THR A 167 1.47 -22.27 -1.48
C THR A 167 1.55 -20.88 -2.11
N GLY A 168 2.61 -20.60 -2.87
CA GLY A 168 2.83 -19.31 -3.53
C GLY A 168 2.07 -19.20 -4.86
N HIS A 169 1.09 -18.31 -4.95
CA HIS A 169 0.28 -18.11 -6.15
C HIS A 169 1.10 -17.68 -7.37
N ILE A 170 2.21 -16.95 -7.17
CA ILE A 170 3.07 -16.49 -8.28
C ILE A 170 3.72 -17.65 -9.04
N THR A 171 3.88 -18.81 -8.42
CA THR A 171 4.52 -19.97 -9.07
C THR A 171 3.61 -20.60 -10.13
N SER A 172 2.29 -20.38 -10.04
CA SER A 172 1.30 -20.85 -11.01
C SER A 172 1.24 -20.00 -12.29
N TRP A 173 1.94 -18.86 -12.32
CA TRP A 173 1.89 -17.91 -13.43
C TRP A 173 3.24 -17.80 -14.14
N SER A 174 3.20 -17.87 -15.48
CA SER A 174 4.29 -17.34 -16.29
C SER A 174 4.35 -15.81 -16.18
N GLU A 175 5.48 -15.20 -16.53
CA GLU A 175 5.61 -13.74 -16.55
C GLU A 175 4.55 -13.10 -17.45
N ASP A 176 4.28 -13.67 -18.63
CA ASP A 176 3.26 -13.16 -19.55
C ASP A 176 1.84 -13.32 -18.99
N ALA A 177 1.54 -14.43 -18.30
CA ALA A 177 0.26 -14.61 -17.63
C ALA A 177 0.08 -13.59 -16.49
N PHE A 178 1.15 -13.25 -15.77
CA PHE A 178 1.14 -12.20 -14.75
C PHE A 178 0.84 -10.83 -15.38
N VAL A 179 1.49 -10.49 -16.49
CA VAL A 179 1.21 -9.25 -17.25
C VAL A 179 -0.24 -9.21 -17.73
N ALA A 180 -0.72 -10.29 -18.35
CA ALA A 180 -2.09 -10.39 -18.83
C ALA A 180 -3.10 -10.25 -17.69
N ARG A 181 -2.81 -10.81 -16.51
CA ARG A 181 -3.66 -10.69 -15.33
C ARG A 181 -3.86 -9.23 -14.94
N PHE A 182 -2.81 -8.40 -14.96
CA PHE A 182 -2.90 -6.97 -14.64
C PHE A 182 -3.75 -6.19 -15.67
N ARG A 183 -3.81 -6.65 -16.92
CA ARG A 183 -4.66 -6.05 -17.97
C ARG A 183 -6.13 -6.49 -17.87
N GLY A 184 -6.40 -7.67 -17.31
CA GLY A 184 -7.73 -8.27 -17.26
C GLY A 184 -8.71 -7.63 -16.28
N GLY A 185 -8.31 -6.62 -15.50
CA GLY A 185 -9.19 -5.96 -14.54
C GLY A 185 -9.62 -6.86 -13.38
N ARG A 186 -10.67 -6.47 -12.67
CA ARG A 186 -11.15 -7.14 -11.46
C ARG A 186 -11.93 -8.41 -11.79
N VAL A 187 -11.51 -9.53 -11.20
CA VAL A 187 -12.13 -10.87 -11.37
C VAL A 187 -13.01 -11.23 -10.17
N VAL A 188 -12.57 -10.91 -8.95
CA VAL A 188 -13.36 -11.11 -7.73
C VAL A 188 -14.17 -9.85 -7.47
N THR A 189 -15.50 -9.95 -7.60
CA THR A 189 -16.41 -8.86 -7.26
C THR A 189 -16.24 -8.50 -5.78
N GLY A 190 -16.23 -7.20 -5.46
CA GLY A 190 -16.06 -6.73 -4.09
C GLY A 190 -14.61 -6.68 -3.57
N SER A 191 -13.64 -7.28 -4.28
CA SER A 191 -12.22 -7.19 -3.90
C SER A 191 -11.72 -5.74 -3.98
N LYS A 192 -10.98 -5.29 -2.96
CA LYS A 192 -10.35 -3.96 -2.94
C LYS A 192 -9.03 -3.86 -3.69
N MET A 193 -8.55 -4.97 -4.29
CA MET A 193 -7.34 -4.95 -5.12
C MET A 193 -7.54 -3.98 -6.30
N PRO A 194 -6.70 -2.93 -6.46
CA PRO A 194 -6.96 -1.82 -7.39
C PRO A 194 -6.57 -2.15 -8.82
N TRP A 195 -7.22 -3.19 -9.39
CA TRP A 195 -6.95 -3.70 -10.72
C TRP A 195 -7.08 -2.64 -11.82
N GLU A 196 -7.99 -1.69 -11.69
CA GLU A 196 -8.21 -0.62 -12.66
C GLU A 196 -7.05 0.37 -12.69
N GLY A 197 -6.43 0.64 -11.54
CA GLY A 197 -5.21 1.45 -11.45
C GLY A 197 -4.01 0.68 -11.98
N PHE A 198 -3.84 -0.57 -11.56
CA PHE A 198 -2.73 -1.43 -11.97
C PHE A 198 -2.75 -1.79 -13.46
N ALA A 199 -3.91 -1.79 -14.10
CA ALA A 199 -4.01 -1.93 -15.56
C ALA A 199 -3.27 -0.83 -16.33
N ARG A 200 -2.98 0.31 -15.69
CA ARG A 200 -2.23 1.45 -16.27
C ARG A 200 -0.72 1.38 -16.08
N LEU A 201 -0.21 0.47 -15.25
CA LEU A 201 1.23 0.26 -15.12
C LEU A 201 1.82 -0.16 -16.46
N THR A 202 3.02 0.31 -16.80
CA THR A 202 3.69 -0.11 -18.03
C THR A 202 3.95 -1.62 -18.00
N GLU A 203 4.09 -2.26 -19.16
CA GLU A 203 4.46 -3.68 -19.17
C GLU A 203 5.79 -3.92 -18.45
N ASN A 204 6.76 -3.01 -18.61
CA ASN A 204 8.06 -3.13 -17.97
C ASN A 204 7.97 -3.03 -16.44
N ASP A 205 7.08 -2.19 -15.91
CA ASP A 205 6.80 -2.12 -14.47
C ASP A 205 6.18 -3.42 -13.96
N VAL A 206 5.19 -3.97 -14.67
CA VAL A 206 4.52 -5.22 -14.27
C VAL A 206 5.48 -6.40 -14.31
N ARG A 207 6.33 -6.50 -15.35
CA ARG A 207 7.41 -7.50 -15.43
C ARG A 207 8.45 -7.32 -14.33
N SER A 208 8.80 -6.07 -14.01
CA SER A 208 9.72 -5.77 -12.90
C SER A 208 9.16 -6.28 -11.58
N VAL A 209 7.88 -6.03 -11.29
CA VAL A 209 7.19 -6.54 -10.09
C VAL A 209 7.20 -8.07 -10.07
N TYR A 210 6.87 -8.73 -11.18
CA TYR A 210 6.94 -10.20 -11.26
C TYR A 210 8.33 -10.71 -10.90
N ARG A 211 9.39 -10.17 -11.55
CA ARG A 211 10.77 -10.59 -11.29
C ARG A 211 11.18 -10.33 -9.86
N TYR A 212 10.79 -9.20 -9.27
CA TYR A 212 11.06 -8.91 -7.87
C TYR A 212 10.40 -9.93 -6.93
N LEU A 213 9.11 -10.22 -7.11
CA LEU A 213 8.39 -11.21 -6.31
C LEU A 213 8.98 -12.62 -6.45
N ARG A 214 9.65 -12.94 -7.56
CA ARG A 214 10.41 -14.20 -7.70
C ARG A 214 11.71 -14.24 -6.90
N THR A 215 12.19 -13.10 -6.37
CA THR A 215 13.41 -13.02 -5.55
C THR A 215 13.14 -12.96 -4.06
N VAL A 216 11.90 -12.76 -3.61
CA VAL A 216 11.60 -12.70 -2.18
C VAL A 216 11.74 -14.09 -1.55
N PRO A 217 12.10 -14.19 -0.26
CA PRO A 217 12.21 -15.48 0.41
C PRO A 217 10.90 -16.29 0.29
N PRO A 218 10.96 -17.57 -0.11
CA PRO A 218 9.77 -18.40 -0.19
C PRO A 218 9.23 -18.66 1.21
N VAL A 219 7.91 -18.56 1.37
CA VAL A 219 7.22 -18.82 2.64
C VAL A 219 6.11 -19.81 2.40
N LYS A 220 6.21 -20.99 3.00
CA LYS A 220 5.16 -22.01 2.93
C LYS A 220 4.01 -21.63 3.87
N ARG A 221 2.97 -20.99 3.32
CA ARG A 221 1.78 -20.54 4.06
C ARG A 221 0.54 -20.69 3.19
N ALA A 222 -0.28 -21.70 3.51
CA ALA A 222 -1.54 -21.95 2.83
C ALA A 222 -2.64 -21.02 3.37
N ILE A 223 -2.99 -20.01 2.58
CA ILE A 223 -4.06 -19.04 2.92
C ILE A 223 -5.45 -19.56 2.54
N GLY A 224 -5.49 -20.58 1.67
CA GLY A 224 -6.72 -21.06 1.05
C GLY A 224 -7.13 -20.22 -0.17
N PRO A 225 -8.34 -20.40 -0.69
CA PRO A 225 -8.83 -19.65 -1.85
C PRO A 225 -9.02 -18.17 -1.52
N THR A 226 -8.85 -17.31 -2.52
CA THR A 226 -9.04 -15.85 -2.40
C THR A 226 -10.45 -15.48 -1.92
N VAL A 227 -11.46 -16.26 -2.27
CA VAL A 227 -12.82 -16.12 -1.71
C VAL A 227 -13.08 -17.36 -0.86
N ARG A 228 -13.30 -17.19 0.45
CA ARG A 228 -13.63 -18.29 1.36
C ARG A 228 -14.83 -17.97 2.21
N LYS A 229 -15.44 -19.02 2.78
CA LYS A 229 -16.58 -18.87 3.69
C LYS A 229 -16.06 -18.30 5.02
N ARG A 230 -16.79 -17.32 5.55
CA ARG A 230 -16.55 -16.71 6.86
C ARG A 230 -17.04 -17.61 8.00
#